data_AF-A0A1W9J3Z7-F1
#
_entry.id   AF-A0A1W9J3Z7-F1
#
_cell.length_a   1.000
_cell.length_b   1.000
_cell.length_c   1.000
_cell.angle_alpha   90.00
_cell.angle_beta   90.00
_cell.angle_gamma   90.00
#
_symmetry.space_group_name_H-M   'P 1'
#
loop_
_entity.id
_entity.type
_entity.pdbx_description
1 polymer ?
#
loop_
_entity_poly.entity_id
_entity_poly.type
_entity_poly.pdbx_seq_one_letter_code
_entity_poly.pdbx_strand_id
1 'polypeptide(L)'
;MVPRVVTYYGQPLKSICPFCGSTFASFPSGFTRFIQSRYSDVLSFLVLQKLVTITICLVVLWFVADWGNLPDNISLFAAFGTVFFLALILAELVFQGVERMAAKFLHQSNYYWAILVLVSMFIAHEFPALAGYVALFFFMIIARGFVAVFILAWKKPVKSTFQ
;
A
#
# COMPACT_ATOMS: atom_id res chain seq x y z
N MET A 1 -6.23 12.70 -41.78
CA MET A 1 -5.64 13.79 -40.98
C MET A 1 -5.09 13.19 -39.69
N VAL A 2 -3.80 13.41 -39.40
CA VAL A 2 -3.03 12.71 -38.36
C VAL A 2 -3.20 13.42 -37.00
N PRO A 3 -3.42 12.69 -35.89
CA PRO A 3 -3.54 13.29 -34.56
C PRO A 3 -2.26 14.06 -34.18
N ARG A 4 -2.40 15.34 -33.81
CA ARG A 4 -1.28 16.14 -33.29
C ARG A 4 -1.07 15.83 -31.81
N VAL A 5 0.04 15.17 -31.52
CA VAL A 5 0.52 14.91 -30.17
C VAL A 5 1.35 16.13 -29.73
N VAL A 6 0.97 16.80 -28.65
CA VAL A 6 1.81 17.85 -28.06
C VAL A 6 2.86 17.15 -27.20
N THR A 7 4.09 17.10 -27.70
CA THR A 7 5.25 16.57 -26.98
C THR A 7 6.02 17.73 -26.35
N TYR A 8 6.14 17.74 -25.01
CA TYR A 8 7.19 18.48 -24.33
C TYR A 8 8.28 17.46 -23.98
N TYR A 9 9.52 17.69 -24.43
CA TYR A 9 10.66 16.79 -24.20
C TYR A 9 10.46 15.33 -24.65
N GLY A 10 9.81 15.12 -25.81
CA GLY A 10 9.70 13.78 -26.41
C GLY A 10 8.77 12.81 -25.68
N GLN A 11 8.07 13.24 -24.62
CA GLN A 11 7.02 12.45 -23.97
C GLN A 11 5.64 13.06 -24.25
N PRO A 12 4.66 12.27 -24.73
CA PRO A 12 3.30 12.74 -24.89
C PRO A 12 2.68 12.94 -23.51
N LEU A 13 2.39 14.19 -23.12
CA LEU A 13 1.79 14.50 -21.82
C LEU A 13 0.25 14.53 -21.86
N LYS A 14 -0.35 14.73 -23.04
CA LYS A 14 -1.80 14.75 -23.26
C LYS A 14 -2.14 14.31 -24.69
N SER A 15 -3.15 13.46 -24.86
CA SER A 15 -3.84 13.28 -26.15
C SER A 15 -5.04 14.22 -26.23
N ILE A 16 -5.10 15.01 -27.31
CA ILE A 16 -6.19 15.96 -27.56
C ILE A 16 -7.01 15.41 -28.73
N CYS A 17 -8.32 15.27 -28.56
CA CYS A 17 -9.17 14.88 -29.68
C CYS A 17 -9.38 16.06 -30.64
N PRO A 18 -9.17 15.86 -31.95
CA PRO A 18 -9.19 16.94 -32.93
C PRO A 18 -10.59 17.49 -33.25
N PHE A 19 -11.66 16.81 -32.84
CA PHE A 19 -13.04 17.24 -33.11
C PHE A 19 -13.69 18.04 -31.98
N CYS A 20 -13.27 17.81 -30.73
CA CYS A 20 -13.93 18.36 -29.54
C CYS A 20 -12.99 19.10 -28.59
N GLY A 21 -11.68 19.12 -28.86
CA GLY A 21 -10.70 19.82 -28.03
C GLY A 21 -10.51 19.25 -26.62
N SER A 22 -11.26 18.20 -26.24
CA SER A 22 -11.14 17.59 -24.93
C SER A 22 -9.87 16.73 -24.83
N THR A 23 -9.19 16.86 -23.70
CA THR A 23 -7.99 16.09 -23.36
C THR A 23 -8.42 14.74 -22.79
N PHE A 24 -8.03 13.63 -23.44
CA PHE A 24 -8.58 12.30 -23.11
C PHE A 24 -7.70 11.42 -22.22
N ALA A 25 -6.46 11.82 -21.93
CA ALA A 25 -5.65 11.10 -20.95
C ALA A 25 -4.58 12.00 -20.36
N SER A 26 -4.59 12.18 -19.04
CA SER A 26 -3.38 12.52 -18.30
C SER A 26 -2.53 11.26 -18.25
N PHE A 27 -1.36 11.25 -18.89
CA PHE A 27 -0.44 10.13 -18.72
C PHE A 27 0.02 10.10 -17.26
N PRO A 28 -0.12 8.96 -16.56
CA PRO A 28 0.33 8.85 -15.18
C PRO A 28 1.84 9.13 -15.13
N SER A 29 2.27 9.98 -14.20
CA SER A 29 3.68 10.31 -14.02
C SER A 29 4.49 9.02 -13.75
N GLY A 30 5.79 9.04 -14.08
CA GLY A 30 6.64 7.84 -13.98
C GLY A 30 6.63 7.16 -12.61
N PHE A 31 6.41 7.92 -11.53
CA PHE A 31 6.26 7.40 -10.18
C PHE A 31 4.94 6.63 -9.99
N THR A 32 3.81 7.19 -10.45
CA THR A 32 2.53 6.47 -10.53
C THR A 32 2.64 5.23 -11.39
N ARG A 33 3.38 5.26 -12.52
CA ARG A 33 3.57 4.08 -13.37
C ARG A 33 4.45 3.01 -12.71
N PHE A 34 5.40 3.39 -11.86
CA PHE A 34 6.24 2.47 -11.09
C PHE A 34 5.46 1.80 -9.94
N ILE A 35 4.58 2.55 -9.29
CA ILE A 35 3.66 2.02 -8.27
C ILE A 35 2.60 1.15 -8.92
N GLN A 36 1.94 1.63 -9.97
CA GLN A 36 0.80 0.98 -10.63
C GLN A 36 1.21 -0.24 -11.46
N SER A 37 2.41 -0.30 -12.05
CA SER A 37 2.91 -1.53 -12.69
C SER A 37 3.21 -2.65 -11.69
N ARG A 38 3.45 -2.30 -10.42
CA ARG A 38 3.72 -3.24 -9.33
C ARG A 38 2.50 -3.54 -8.47
N TYR A 39 1.34 -2.92 -8.73
CA TYR A 39 0.13 -3.06 -7.91
C TYR A 39 -1.10 -3.23 -8.82
N SER A 40 -1.47 -4.49 -9.09
CA SER A 40 -2.84 -4.83 -9.51
C SER A 40 -3.67 -5.10 -8.26
N ASP A 41 -4.98 -4.81 -8.28
CA ASP A 41 -5.89 -5.06 -7.15
C ASP A 41 -5.75 -6.49 -6.59
N VAL A 42 -5.50 -7.46 -7.47
CA VAL A 42 -5.27 -8.88 -7.17
C VAL A 42 -4.08 -9.09 -6.21
N LEU A 43 -3.05 -8.25 -6.31
CA LEU A 43 -1.84 -8.34 -5.50
C LEU A 43 -2.07 -7.84 -4.07
N SER A 44 -2.88 -6.78 -3.92
CA SER A 44 -3.22 -6.21 -2.61
C SER A 44 -4.02 -7.18 -1.75
N PHE A 45 -4.98 -7.91 -2.35
CA PHE A 45 -5.75 -8.95 -1.67
C PHE A 45 -4.88 -10.13 -1.23
N LEU A 46 -3.91 -10.53 -2.05
CA LEU A 46 -3.00 -11.63 -1.70
C LEU A 46 -2.08 -11.27 -0.53
N VAL A 47 -1.55 -10.04 -0.52
CA VAL A 47 -0.73 -9.53 0.60
C VAL A 47 -1.58 -9.46 1.88
N LEU A 48 -2.80 -8.94 1.80
CA LEU A 48 -3.73 -8.89 2.93
C LEU A 48 -4.04 -10.30 3.46
N GLN A 49 -4.36 -11.26 2.58
CA GLN A 49 -4.64 -12.64 2.98
C GLN A 49 -3.46 -13.28 3.70
N LYS A 50 -2.22 -13.06 3.22
CA LYS A 50 -1.02 -13.57 3.87
C LYS A 50 -0.78 -12.94 5.24
N LEU A 51 -0.94 -11.61 5.34
CA LEU A 51 -0.83 -10.89 6.61
C LEU A 51 -1.85 -11.38 7.65
N VAL A 52 -3.12 -11.54 7.24
CA VAL A 52 -4.18 -12.07 8.11
C VAL A 52 -3.86 -13.48 8.57
N THR A 53 -3.39 -14.34 7.67
CA THR A 53 -3.03 -15.73 8.03
C THR A 53 -1.89 -15.76 9.05
N ILE A 54 -0.83 -14.97 8.85
CA ILE A 54 0.30 -14.87 9.79
C ILE A 54 -0.20 -14.36 11.15
N THR A 55 -1.06 -13.35 11.15
CA THR A 55 -1.61 -12.77 12.39
C THR A 55 -2.43 -13.80 13.16
N ILE A 56 -3.32 -14.54 12.48
CA ILE A 56 -4.11 -15.62 13.10
C ILE A 56 -3.18 -16.68 13.71
N CYS A 57 -2.14 -17.12 12.99
CA CYS A 57 -1.17 -18.08 13.51
C CYS A 57 -0.48 -17.56 14.78
N LEU A 58 -0.09 -16.29 14.81
CA LEU A 58 0.55 -15.69 15.99
C LEU A 58 -0.41 -15.53 17.16
N VAL A 59 -1.69 -15.20 16.90
CA VAL A 59 -2.72 -15.13 17.95
C VAL A 59 -2.97 -16.51 18.55
N VAL A 60 -3.09 -17.54 17.71
CA VAL A 60 -3.23 -18.93 18.18
C VAL A 60 -1.99 -19.34 18.97
N LEU A 61 -0.79 -19.02 18.49
CA LEU A 61 0.46 -19.35 19.18
C LEU A 61 0.57 -18.62 20.53
N TRP A 62 0.13 -17.37 20.61
CA TRP A 62 0.07 -16.64 21.87
C TRP A 62 -0.91 -17.29 22.85
N PHE A 63 -2.12 -17.63 22.38
CA PHE A 63 -3.14 -18.28 23.21
C PHE A 63 -2.68 -19.65 23.73
N VAL A 64 -2.02 -20.44 22.88
CA VAL A 64 -1.43 -21.73 23.25
C VAL A 64 -0.25 -21.55 24.21
N ALA A 65 0.57 -20.51 24.04
CA ALA A 65 1.68 -20.22 24.95
C ALA A 65 1.18 -19.85 26.35
N ASP A 66 0.12 -19.03 26.42
CA ASP A 66 -0.52 -18.60 27.67
C ASP A 66 -1.21 -19.79 28.37
N TRP A 67 -1.97 -20.59 27.63
CA TRP A 67 -2.62 -21.79 28.16
C TRP A 67 -1.61 -22.87 28.60
N GLY A 68 -0.54 -23.04 27.83
CA GLY A 68 0.45 -24.08 28.05
C GLY A 68 1.50 -23.76 29.12
N ASN A 69 1.42 -22.60 29.78
CA ASN A 69 2.49 -22.10 30.67
C ASN A 69 3.88 -22.21 30.01
N LEU A 70 3.96 -21.86 28.72
CA LEU A 70 5.24 -21.82 28.01
C LEU A 70 6.11 -20.68 28.57
N PRO A 71 7.44 -20.73 28.35
CA PRO A 71 8.33 -19.69 28.84
C PRO A 71 7.91 -18.30 28.32
N ASP A 72 7.96 -17.30 29.21
CA ASP A 72 7.48 -15.92 28.97
C ASP A 72 8.04 -15.30 27.68
N ASN A 73 9.26 -15.66 27.29
CA ASN A 73 9.89 -15.19 26.06
C ASN A 73 9.10 -15.56 24.80
N ILE A 74 8.49 -16.75 24.75
CA ILE A 74 7.70 -17.22 23.60
C ILE A 74 6.35 -16.50 23.57
N SER A 75 5.72 -16.31 24.73
CA SER A 75 4.47 -15.57 24.85
C SER A 75 4.65 -14.09 24.47
N LEU A 76 5.71 -13.44 24.95
CA LEU A 76 6.06 -12.06 24.59
C LEU A 76 6.33 -11.89 23.09
N PHE A 77 7.09 -12.82 22.49
CA PHE A 77 7.34 -12.79 21.05
C PHE A 77 6.04 -12.91 20.24
N ALA A 78 5.16 -13.83 20.64
CA ALA A 78 3.88 -14.02 20.00
C ALA A 78 3.00 -12.77 20.14
N ALA A 79 2.87 -12.23 21.36
CA ALA A 79 2.12 -11.01 21.64
C ALA A 79 2.63 -9.82 20.81
N PHE A 80 3.94 -9.55 20.84
CA PHE A 80 4.52 -8.46 20.05
C PHE A 80 4.31 -8.66 18.54
N GLY A 81 4.50 -9.89 18.07
CA GLY A 81 4.22 -10.25 16.68
C GLY A 81 2.77 -9.98 16.28
N THR A 82 1.80 -10.38 17.11
CA THR A 82 0.38 -10.13 16.82
C THR A 82 0.07 -8.64 16.68
N VAL A 83 0.55 -7.81 17.61
CA VAL A 83 0.31 -6.35 17.59
C VAL A 83 0.95 -5.73 16.34
N PHE A 84 2.18 -6.12 16.02
CA PHE A 84 2.90 -5.62 14.85
C PHE A 84 2.19 -5.98 13.53
N PHE A 85 1.84 -7.25 13.34
CA PHE A 85 1.16 -7.69 12.11
C PHE A 85 -0.27 -7.18 12.01
N LEU A 86 -0.98 -7.00 13.13
CA LEU A 86 -2.30 -6.36 13.15
C LEU A 86 -2.23 -4.91 12.67
N ALA A 87 -1.23 -4.16 13.13
CA ALA A 87 -1.02 -2.79 12.67
C ALA A 87 -0.62 -2.72 11.18
N LEU A 88 0.11 -3.71 10.65
CA LEU A 88 0.36 -3.85 9.21
C LEU A 88 -0.92 -4.13 8.41
N ILE A 89 -1.82 -4.97 8.92
CA ILE A 89 -3.14 -5.23 8.31
C ILE A 89 -3.94 -3.94 8.24
N LEU A 90 -3.98 -3.17 9.33
CA LEU A 90 -4.68 -1.90 9.35
C LEU A 90 -4.11 -0.92 8.31
N ALA A 91 -2.78 -0.85 8.19
CA ALA A 91 -2.12 -0.03 7.17
C ALA A 91 -2.48 -0.49 5.73
N GLU A 92 -2.57 -1.80 5.48
CA GLU A 92 -3.00 -2.35 4.19
C GLU A 92 -4.47 -2.01 3.89
N LEU A 93 -5.36 -2.07 4.89
CA LEU A 93 -6.75 -1.69 4.73
C LEU A 93 -6.92 -0.20 4.42
N VAL A 94 -6.17 0.67 5.09
CA VAL A 94 -6.16 2.11 4.79
C VAL A 94 -5.67 2.35 3.37
N PHE A 95 -4.57 1.71 2.98
CA PHE A 95 -4.03 1.82 1.62
C PHE A 95 -5.05 1.39 0.56
N GLN A 96 -5.66 0.21 0.70
CA GLN A 96 -6.70 -0.26 -0.21
C GLN A 96 -7.95 0.63 -0.18
N GLY A 97 -8.30 1.17 0.99
CA GLY A 97 -9.43 2.09 1.15
C GLY A 97 -9.22 3.38 0.35
N VAL A 98 -8.03 3.99 0.44
CA VAL A 98 -7.67 5.19 -0.33
C VAL A 98 -7.72 4.93 -1.82
N GLU A 99 -7.12 3.83 -2.29
CA GLU A 99 -7.10 3.49 -3.72
C GLU A 99 -8.52 3.16 -4.25
N ARG A 100 -9.35 2.44 -3.48
CA ARG A 100 -10.75 2.19 -3.86
C ARG A 100 -11.59 3.45 -3.88
N MET A 101 -11.39 4.36 -2.94
CA MET A 101 -12.07 5.66 -2.94
C MET A 101 -11.67 6.48 -4.17
N ALA A 102 -10.37 6.56 -4.48
CA ALA A 102 -9.88 7.24 -5.66
C ALA A 102 -10.47 6.65 -6.96
N ALA A 103 -10.52 5.32 -7.07
CA ALA A 103 -11.11 4.63 -8.20
C ALA A 103 -12.62 4.91 -8.35
N LYS A 104 -13.37 4.91 -7.23
CA LYS A 104 -14.81 5.18 -7.23
C LYS A 104 -15.16 6.60 -7.65
N PHE A 105 -14.32 7.57 -7.28
CA PHE A 105 -14.54 8.99 -7.60
C PHE A 105 -13.80 9.47 -8.86
N LEU A 106 -13.13 8.57 -9.61
CA LEU A 106 -12.35 8.91 -10.81
C LEU A 106 -11.31 10.02 -10.56
N HIS A 107 -10.82 10.11 -9.33
CA HIS A 107 -9.82 11.08 -8.89
C HIS A 107 -8.44 10.44 -8.82
N GLN A 108 -7.38 11.24 -8.95
CA GLN A 108 -6.02 10.72 -8.77
C GLN A 108 -5.79 10.42 -7.27
N SER A 109 -5.31 9.21 -6.95
CA SER A 109 -5.06 8.81 -5.56
C SER A 109 -4.06 9.71 -4.83
N ASN A 110 -3.13 10.34 -5.57
CA ASN A 110 -2.18 11.32 -5.03
C ASN A 110 -2.84 12.45 -4.23
N TYR A 111 -4.04 12.92 -4.61
CA TYR A 111 -4.72 13.98 -3.88
C TYR A 111 -5.17 13.51 -2.48
N TYR A 112 -5.63 12.27 -2.36
CA TYR A 112 -6.04 11.69 -1.07
C TYR A 112 -4.83 11.46 -0.17
N TRP A 113 -3.71 10.98 -0.72
CA TRP A 113 -2.47 10.83 0.02
C TRP A 113 -1.93 12.19 0.51
N ALA A 114 -2.00 13.23 -0.32
CA ALA A 114 -1.60 14.58 0.07
C ALA A 114 -2.48 15.16 1.19
N ILE A 115 -3.80 14.96 1.12
CA ILE A 115 -4.73 15.36 2.20
C ILE A 115 -4.39 14.62 3.50
N LEU A 116 -4.11 13.32 3.42
CA LEU A 116 -3.75 12.51 4.59
C LEU A 116 -2.48 13.05 5.26
N VAL A 117 -1.45 13.39 4.47
CA VAL A 117 -0.22 14.01 4.98
C VAL A 117 -0.51 15.39 5.61
N LEU A 118 -1.29 16.23 4.96
CA LEU A 118 -1.66 17.55 5.51
C LEU A 118 -2.40 17.44 6.85
N VAL A 119 -3.40 16.56 6.93
CA VAL A 119 -4.14 16.30 8.18
C VAL A 119 -3.20 15.78 9.26
N SER A 120 -2.27 14.90 8.91
CA SER A 120 -1.31 14.36 9.87
C SER A 120 -0.33 15.41 10.40
N MET A 121 0.11 16.34 9.55
CA MET A 121 0.96 17.47 9.96
C MET A 121 0.20 18.40 10.90
N PHE A 122 -1.07 18.68 10.60
CA PHE A 122 -1.93 19.50 11.46
C PHE A 122 -2.12 18.86 12.84
N ILE A 123 -2.41 17.56 12.88
CA ILE A 123 -2.55 16.81 14.16
C ILE A 123 -1.24 16.84 14.95
N ALA A 124 -0.09 16.63 14.29
CA ALA A 124 1.21 16.65 14.96
C ALA A 124 1.57 18.05 15.49
N HIS A 125 1.09 19.12 14.84
CA HIS A 125 1.30 20.50 15.27
C HIS A 125 0.42 20.87 16.47
N GLU A 126 -0.89 20.61 16.37
CA GLU A 126 -1.86 20.92 17.43
C GLU A 126 -1.69 20.01 18.66
N PHE A 127 -1.34 18.75 18.45
CA PHE A 127 -1.20 17.75 19.50
C PHE A 127 0.19 17.10 19.42
N PRO A 128 1.23 17.73 20.00
CA PRO A 128 2.59 17.20 19.95
C PRO A 128 2.73 15.83 20.63
N ALA A 129 1.87 15.53 21.62
CA ALA A 129 1.80 14.21 22.25
C ALA A 129 1.40 13.10 21.25
N LEU A 130 0.66 13.44 20.19
CA LEU A 130 0.24 12.51 19.14
C LEU A 130 1.26 12.38 18.00
N ALA A 131 2.26 13.25 17.93
CA ALA A 131 3.25 13.26 16.85
C ALA A 131 3.99 11.92 16.72
N GLY A 132 4.30 11.26 17.85
CA GLY A 132 4.91 9.94 17.86
C GLY A 132 4.03 8.86 17.22
N TYR A 133 2.73 8.87 17.49
CA TYR A 133 1.77 7.94 16.89
C TYR A 133 1.58 8.20 15.39
N VAL A 134 1.59 9.47 14.98
CA VAL A 134 1.56 9.86 13.56
C VAL A 134 2.80 9.34 12.83
N ALA A 135 3.98 9.49 13.42
CA ALA A 135 5.23 8.97 12.85
C ALA A 135 5.20 7.43 12.73
N LEU A 136 4.73 6.74 13.77
CA LEU A 136 4.54 5.28 13.74
C LEU A 136 3.57 4.85 12.63
N PHE A 137 2.48 5.59 12.43
CA PHE A 137 1.53 5.29 11.36
C PHE A 137 2.18 5.33 9.97
N PHE A 138 2.96 6.37 9.66
CA PHE A 138 3.69 6.43 8.38
C PHE A 138 4.77 5.37 8.26
N PHE A 139 5.46 5.06 9.37
CA PHE A 139 6.43 3.97 9.40
C PHE A 139 5.78 2.64 9.02
N MET A 140 4.57 2.36 9.53
CA MET A 140 3.83 1.14 9.20
C MET A 140 3.40 1.09 7.73
N ILE A 141 3.01 2.22 7.13
CA ILE A 141 2.71 2.29 5.69
C ILE A 141 3.95 1.96 4.85
N ILE A 142 5.12 2.45 5.25
CA ILE A 142 6.38 2.15 4.57
C ILE A 142 6.77 0.68 4.76
N ALA A 143 6.70 0.17 6.01
CA ALA A 143 6.98 -1.21 6.35
C ALA A 143 6.10 -2.20 5.55
N ARG A 144 4.82 -1.85 5.37
CA ARG A 144 3.89 -2.56 4.47
C ARG A 144 4.41 -2.66 3.05
N GLY A 145 4.95 -1.57 2.50
CA GLY A 145 5.59 -1.56 1.18
C GLY A 145 6.74 -2.56 1.07
N PHE A 146 7.58 -2.67 2.11
CA PHE A 146 8.64 -3.68 2.17
C PHE A 146 8.09 -5.11 2.23
N VAL A 147 7.06 -5.36 3.03
CA VAL A 147 6.41 -6.68 3.13
C VAL A 147 5.80 -7.09 1.79
N ALA A 148 5.12 -6.17 1.11
CA ALA A 148 4.54 -6.43 -0.21
C ALA A 148 5.64 -6.80 -1.24
N VAL A 149 6.75 -6.06 -1.27
CA VAL A 149 7.91 -6.36 -2.12
C VAL A 149 8.52 -7.71 -1.76
N PHE A 150 8.61 -8.05 -0.48
CA PHE A 150 9.13 -9.33 -0.02
C PHE A 150 8.24 -10.49 -0.48
N ILE A 151 6.91 -10.39 -0.31
CA ILE A 151 5.95 -11.40 -0.77
C ILE A 151 6.03 -11.57 -2.30
N LEU A 152 6.14 -10.47 -3.04
CA LEU A 152 6.34 -10.49 -4.50
C LEU A 152 7.65 -11.17 -4.90
N ALA A 153 8.75 -10.86 -4.23
CA ALA A 153 10.06 -11.43 -4.51
C ALA A 153 10.11 -12.93 -4.25
N TRP A 154 9.38 -13.41 -3.25
CA TRP A 154 9.22 -14.84 -2.95
C TRP A 154 8.33 -15.56 -3.96
N LYS A 155 7.40 -14.84 -4.60
CA LYS A 155 6.59 -15.35 -5.70
C LYS A 155 7.35 -15.34 -7.04
N LYS A 156 8.67 -15.65 -7.05
CA LYS A 156 9.40 -15.84 -8.32
C LYS A 156 8.56 -16.76 -9.23
N PRO A 157 8.38 -16.42 -10.52
CA PRO A 157 7.81 -17.37 -11.45
C PRO A 157 8.73 -18.58 -11.43
N VAL A 158 8.16 -19.76 -11.16
CA VAL A 158 8.78 -21.00 -11.62
C VAL A 158 8.97 -20.79 -13.12
N LYS A 159 10.18 -20.43 -13.55
CA LYS A 159 10.54 -20.56 -14.96
C LYS A 159 10.43 -22.05 -15.22
N SER A 160 9.33 -22.48 -15.82
CA SER A 160 9.26 -23.79 -16.45
C SER A 160 10.25 -23.75 -17.60
N THR A 161 11.49 -24.10 -17.31
CA THR A 161 12.36 -24.75 -18.28
C THR A 161 11.70 -26.09 -18.61
N PHE A 162 10.82 -26.08 -19.60
CA PHE A 162 10.60 -27.22 -20.46
C PHE A 162 10.66 -26.69 -21.89
N GLN A 163 11.77 -27.04 -22.54
CA GLN A 163 11.95 -27.06 -23.98
C GLN A 163 10.93 -27.99 -24.63
#